data_AF-A0A257NF80-F1
#
_entry.id   AF-A0A257NF80-F1
#
_cell.length_a   1.000
_cell.length_b   1.000
_cell.length_c   1.000
_cell.angle_alpha   90.00
_cell.angle_beta   90.00
_cell.angle_gamma   90.00
#
_symmetry.space_group_name_H-M   'P 1'
#
loop_
_entity.id
_entity.type
_entity.pdbx_description
1 polymer ?
#
loop_
_entity_poly.entity_id
_entity_poly.type
_entity_poly.pdbx_seq_one_letter_code
_entity_poly.pdbx_strand_id
1 'polypeptide(L)' 'MYIPADCKTVDEKWRGIGIRIEDDILITAQGHEVLTSGVPKTIAEIEALMQVA' A
#
# COMPACT_ATOMS: atom_id res chain seq x y z
N MET A 1 2.37 7.45 -0.64
CA MET A 1 1.81 8.62 -1.33
C MET A 1 1.00 9.41 -0.33
N TYR A 2 1.23 10.72 -0.22
CA TYR A 2 0.44 11.59 0.66
C TYR A 2 0.09 12.85 -0.10
N ILE A 3 -1.21 13.14 -0.19
CA ILE A 3 -1.72 14.35 -0.83
C ILE A 3 -2.37 15.20 0.26
N PRO A 4 -1.78 16.36 0.63
CA PRO A 4 -2.37 17.27 1.60
C PRO A 4 -3.79 17.67 1.20
N ALA A 5 -4.65 17.92 2.20
CA ALA A 5 -6.04 18.29 1.97
C ALA A 5 -6.20 19.61 1.19
N ASP A 6 -5.22 20.50 1.27
CA ASP A 6 -5.17 21.80 0.60
C ASP A 6 -4.32 21.79 -0.69
N CYS A 7 -3.92 20.62 -1.19
CA CYS A 7 -3.09 20.49 -2.39
C CYS A 7 -3.86 20.91 -3.67
N LYS A 8 -3.59 22.13 -4.17
CA LYS A 8 -4.27 22.73 -5.32
C LYS A 8 -3.75 22.28 -6.69
N THR A 9 -2.69 21.47 -6.74
CA THR A 9 -2.06 21.01 -7.98
C THR A 9 -2.61 19.66 -8.47
N VAL A 10 -3.60 19.09 -7.79
CA VAL A 10 -4.29 17.84 -8.15
C VAL A 10 -5.81 18.02 -8.09
N ASP A 11 -6.55 17.12 -8.76
CA ASP A 11 -8.01 17.06 -8.69
C ASP A 11 -8.49 16.91 -7.24
N GLU A 12 -9.64 17.52 -6.92
CA GLU A 12 -10.18 17.56 -5.55
C GLU A 12 -10.41 16.17 -4.96
N LYS A 13 -10.80 15.20 -5.80
CA LYS A 13 -11.04 13.80 -5.40
C LYS A 13 -9.83 13.09 -4.82
N TRP A 14 -8.62 13.61 -5.05
CA TRP A 14 -7.37 13.02 -4.56
C TRP A 14 -6.83 13.69 -3.29
N ARG A 15 -7.39 14.83 -2.88
CA ARG A 15 -6.91 15.60 -1.72
C ARG A 15 -7.21 14.88 -0.41
N GLY A 16 -6.30 14.96 0.54
CA GLY A 16 -6.44 14.36 1.87
C GLY A 16 -6.19 12.85 1.92
N ILE A 17 -5.83 12.21 0.80
CA ILE A 17 -5.54 10.79 0.75
C ILE A 17 -4.07 10.54 1.10
N GLY A 18 -3.85 9.72 2.12
CA GLY A 18 -2.54 9.22 2.54
C GLY A 18 -2.52 7.70 2.55
N ILE A 19 -1.65 7.10 1.73
CA ILE A 19 -1.52 5.64 1.60
C ILE A 19 -0.04 5.27 1.67
N ARG A 20 0.29 4.27 2.50
CA ARG A 20 1.61 3.63 2.57
C ARG A 20 1.42 2.11 2.58
N ILE A 21 2.19 1.43 1.76
CA ILE A 21 2.37 -0.03 1.80
C ILE A 21 3.83 -0.26 2.16
N GLU A 22 4.08 -1.14 3.11
CA GLU A 22 5.38 -1.34 3.73
C GLU A 22 5.61 -2.85 3.95
N ASP A 23 6.83 -3.30 3.72
CA ASP A 23 7.24 -4.69 3.87
C ASP A 23 8.64 -4.77 4.49
N ASP A 24 8.87 -5.82 5.28
CA ASP A 24 10.19 -6.17 5.78
C ASP A 24 10.90 -7.10 4.80
N ILE A 25 12.15 -6.77 4.46
CA ILE A 25 12.94 -7.51 3.48
C ILE A 25 14.21 -8.08 4.10
N LEU A 26 14.53 -9.33 3.73
CA LEU A 26 15.82 -9.98 4.00
C LEU A 26 16.66 -9.97 2.72
N ILE A 27 17.85 -9.39 2.77
CA ILE A 27 18.79 -9.43 1.65
C ILE A 27 19.50 -10.79 1.62
N THR A 28 19.59 -11.40 0.44
CA THR A 28 20.24 -12.69 0.22
C THR A 28 21.31 -12.58 -0.87
N ALA A 29 22.12 -13.63 -1.05
CA ALA A 29 23.14 -13.64 -2.11
C ALA A 29 22.55 -13.63 -3.53
N GLN A 30 21.28 -14.04 -3.69
CA GLN A 30 20.59 -14.12 -4.98
C GLN A 30 19.55 -13.00 -5.17
N GLY A 31 19.32 -12.14 -4.17
CA GLY A 31 18.32 -11.09 -4.23
C GLY A 31 17.77 -10.71 -2.85
N HIS A 32 16.46 -10.82 -2.67
CA HIS A 32 15.79 -10.55 -1.40
C HIS A 32 14.59 -11.47 -1.19
N GLU A 33 14.20 -11.63 0.07
CA GLU A 33 12.98 -12.29 0.50
C GLU A 33 12.09 -11.28 1.24
N VAL A 34 10.78 -11.34 1.00
CA VAL A 34 9.78 -10.48 1.67
C VAL A 34 9.21 -11.24 2.86
N LEU A 35 9.64 -10.87 4.07
CA LEU A 35 9.29 -11.55 5.33
C LEU A 35 7.83 -11.34 5.71
N THR A 36 7.24 -10.22 5.30
CA THR A 36 5.83 -9.83 5.56
C THR A 36 4.89 -10.14 4.39
N SER A 37 5.29 -11.05 3.50
CA SER A 37 4.53 -11.40 2.29
C SER A 37 3.15 -12.02 2.55
N GLY A 38 2.89 -12.52 3.76
CA GLY A 38 1.62 -13.17 4.12
C GLY A 38 0.41 -12.22 4.27
N VAL A 39 0.62 -10.90 4.29
CA VAL A 39 -0.46 -9.91 4.38
C VAL A 39 -0.87 -9.45 2.97
N PRO A 40 -2.17 -9.50 2.60
CA PRO A 40 -2.62 -9.09 1.27
C PRO A 40 -2.39 -7.59 1.08
N LYS A 41 -1.88 -7.22 -0.10
CA LYS A 41 -1.56 -5.82 -0.42
C LYS A 41 -1.99 -5.39 -1.82
N THR A 42 -2.50 -6.31 -2.64
CA THR A 42 -3.15 -5.97 -3.90
C THR A 42 -4.60 -5.56 -3.64
N ILE A 43 -5.16 -4.75 -4.55
CA ILE A 43 -6.57 -4.29 -4.47
C ILE A 43 -7.51 -5.49 -4.36
N ALA A 44 -7.37 -6.47 -5.27
CA ALA A 44 -8.26 -7.63 -5.33
C ALA A 44 -8.20 -8.49 -4.06
N GLU A 45 -7.01 -8.73 -3.50
CA GLU A 45 -6.88 -9.53 -2.28
C GLU A 45 -7.43 -8.80 -1.05
N ILE A 46 -7.20 -7.49 -0.93
CA ILE A 46 -7.75 -6.68 0.16
C ILE A 46 -9.28 -6.65 0.08
N GLU A 47 -9.83 -6.37 -1.10
CA GLU A 47 -11.29 -6.35 -1.32
C GLU A 47 -11.93 -7.71 -1.04
N ALA A 48 -11.31 -8.81 -1.50
CA ALA A 48 -11.77 -10.15 -1.21
C ALA A 48 -11.76 -10.46 0.29
N LEU A 49 -10.70 -10.09 1.02
CA LEU A 49 -10.61 -10.29 2.47
C LEU A 49 -11.69 -9.49 3.22
N MET A 50 -11.93 -8.23 2.86
CA MET A 50 -12.92 -7.38 3.52
C MET A 50 -14.37 -7.84 3.32
N GLN A 51 -14.66 -8.58 2.25
CA GLN A 51 -16.01 -9.08 1.97
C GLN A 51 -16.41 -10.30 2.81
N VAL A 52 -15.43 -11.02 3.38
CA VAL A 52 -15.65 -12.20 4.22
C VAL A 52 -15.39 -11.96 5.71
N ALA A 53 -14.92 -10.76 6.07
CA ALA A 53 -14.62 -10.36 7.44
C ALA A 53 -15.84 -9.81 8.19
#